data_AF-A0A9D9K743-F1
#
_entry.id   AF-A0A9D9K743-F1
#
_cell.length_a   1.000
_cell.length_b   1.000
_cell.length_c   1.000
_cell.angle_alpha   90.00
_cell.angle_beta   90.00
_cell.angle_gamma   90.00
#
_symmetry.space_group_name_H-M   'P 1'
#
loop_
_entity.id
_entity.type
_entity.pdbx_description
1 polymer ?
#
loop_
_entity_poly.entity_id
_entity_poly.type
_entity_poly.pdbx_seq_one_letter_code
_entity_poly.pdbx_strand_id
1 'polypeptide(L)'
;MKKLLLTGLFILGLGWALMTFQGLATQGTYDSIVLDFREDIPPAKIERQLEEMSRKYDLEPRLNSEFSRADTLYIVEGDRETLRRLKKDLADFTESIEPNYVYGLPEPEFYRGNTSSVKSPQTNTDFNSPNRPNDPLYSKQWNLQSIDVEGAWLDTQGEGVTVAVIDTGITRVPDLENTEFVRGYDFVNDREQADDDNGHGTHVAGTIAESTNNNFGVAGIAYSAKLMPLKVLSAQGGGTVSDIAEAIKFAADNGADVINLSLGGSGESSLMKEAIDYADRKGVVIVAAAGNANQNSAGYPARYPRVIGVSAIDASGDKAPYSNFGAGVDISAPGGNTKTGESGGILQHTIDPQNGNAVFAAFQGTSMASPHVAGVAALIKAAGVENPDDVVRVLKESARPVSDDSLNHFGAGYLDAKSAVQLAMKGQLNFRDFFRWLRDNGYLNPRFWIDGGTIALLPKIAMVLGSYLLAWLLRNYFPFRWNWNLATGLVMGSSGLFVLRSLYIFDLPQWPLRVMGSSLPELGTAIQGNPALNPIFASVLVPAVLVVLLLGHPQWKWFAIGSTLGVASCLAVSAAIDPALVWLGSDWVARGFLVANVLLCLALARLAVKPEGATT
;
A
#
# COMPACT_ATOMS: atom_id res chain seq x y z
N MET A 1 33.36 45.46 25.37
CA MET A 1 31.99 45.88 25.73
C MET A 1 30.91 45.24 24.84
N LYS A 2 30.90 45.39 23.50
CA LYS A 2 29.87 44.77 22.62
C LYS A 2 29.73 43.24 22.75
N LYS A 3 30.84 42.49 22.85
CA LYS A 3 30.79 41.02 23.04
C LYS A 3 30.13 40.64 24.36
N LEU A 4 30.54 41.24 25.49
CA LEU A 4 29.93 41.03 26.81
C LEU A 4 28.43 41.36 26.85
N LEU A 5 28.01 42.40 26.13
CA LEU A 5 26.60 42.79 26.05
C LEU A 5 25.77 41.78 25.22
N LEU A 6 26.34 41.27 24.12
CA LEU A 6 25.73 40.21 23.31
C LEU A 6 25.66 38.88 24.05
N THR A 7 26.70 38.50 24.80
CA THR A 7 26.66 37.30 25.64
C THR A 7 25.66 37.45 26.77
N GLY A 8 25.56 38.63 27.38
CA GLY A 8 24.55 38.94 28.40
C GLY A 8 23.12 38.86 27.86
N LEU A 9 22.86 39.42 26.68
CA LEU A 9 21.57 39.32 26.00
C LEU A 9 21.24 37.88 25.57
N PHE A 10 22.24 37.11 25.13
CA PHE A 10 22.05 35.70 24.79
C PHE A 10 21.71 34.86 26.02
N ILE A 11 22.40 35.07 27.15
CA ILE A 11 22.11 34.35 28.40
C ILE A 11 20.77 34.77 28.99
N LEU A 12 20.41 36.06 28.91
CA LEU A 12 19.08 36.54 29.30
C LEU A 12 17.99 36.01 28.38
N GLY A 13 18.23 35.95 27.08
CA GLY A 13 17.31 35.36 26.10
C GLY A 13 17.15 33.86 26.28
N LEU A 14 18.23 33.13 26.57
CA LEU A 14 18.22 31.71 26.88
C LEU A 14 17.54 31.43 28.23
N GLY A 15 17.81 32.26 29.25
CA GLY A 15 17.18 32.18 30.56
C GLY A 15 15.69 32.48 30.50
N TRP A 16 15.28 33.51 29.75
CA TRP A 16 13.87 33.79 29.48
C TRP A 16 13.26 32.62 28.71
N ALA A 17 13.89 32.16 27.62
CA ALA A 17 13.40 31.05 26.82
C ALA A 17 13.19 29.81 27.67
N LEU A 18 14.14 29.43 28.53
CA LEU A 18 14.05 28.30 29.47
C LEU A 18 13.00 28.50 30.57
N MET A 19 12.80 29.73 31.06
CA MET A 19 11.76 30.04 32.05
C MET A 19 10.35 30.11 31.45
N THR A 20 10.22 30.44 30.17
CA THR A 20 8.96 30.41 29.41
C THR A 20 8.73 29.09 28.68
N PHE A 21 9.75 28.22 28.60
CA PHE A 21 9.63 26.89 28.04
C PHE A 21 8.81 26.03 28.99
N GLN A 22 7.49 26.04 28.81
CA GLN A 22 6.69 24.89 29.19
C GLN A 22 7.23 23.74 28.34
N GLY A 23 7.80 22.71 28.96
CA GLY A 23 8.41 21.59 28.24
C GLY A 23 7.50 21.07 27.14
N LEU A 24 8.09 20.58 26.04
CA LEU A 24 7.38 20.02 24.87
C LEU A 24 6.43 18.85 25.18
N ALA A 25 6.36 18.41 26.45
CA ALA A 25 5.33 17.54 26.98
C ALA A 25 4.42 18.37 27.89
N THR A 26 3.27 18.81 27.39
CA THR A 26 2.13 19.12 28.25
C THR A 26 1.83 17.85 29.04
N GLN A 27 2.20 17.82 30.33
CA GLN A 27 2.02 16.64 31.17
C GLN A 27 0.54 16.26 31.14
N GLY A 28 0.21 15.14 30.49
CA GLY A 28 -1.16 14.64 30.39
C GLY A 28 -1.77 14.41 31.76
N THR A 29 -3.09 14.43 31.82
CA THR A 29 -3.85 14.04 33.02
C THR A 29 -3.77 12.53 33.20
N TYR A 30 -3.66 12.09 34.46
CA TYR A 30 -3.69 10.69 34.85
C TYR A 30 -4.15 10.61 36.30
N ASP A 31 -4.92 9.55 36.61
CA ASP A 31 -5.36 9.20 37.96
C ASP A 31 -4.83 7.83 38.39
N SER A 32 -4.08 7.16 37.50
CA SER A 32 -3.43 5.88 37.76
C SER A 32 -2.00 5.84 37.23
N ILE A 33 -1.22 4.89 37.74
CA ILE A 33 0.21 4.71 37.49
C ILE A 33 0.41 3.29 36.97
N VAL A 34 1.21 3.16 35.91
CA VAL A 34 1.66 1.88 35.38
C VAL A 34 2.94 1.45 36.10
N LEU A 35 2.96 0.19 36.51
CA LEU A 35 4.11 -0.51 37.09
C LEU A 35 4.47 -1.66 36.17
N ASP A 36 5.57 -1.50 35.47
CA ASP A 36 6.08 -2.48 34.52
C ASP A 36 7.28 -3.19 35.16
N PHE A 37 7.08 -4.44 35.57
CA PHE A 37 8.09 -5.21 36.27
C PHE A 37 9.06 -5.86 35.30
N ARG A 38 10.33 -6.00 35.71
CA ARG A 38 11.31 -6.66 34.86
C ARG A 38 10.99 -8.15 34.74
N GLU A 39 10.98 -8.66 33.50
CA GLU A 39 10.68 -10.06 33.19
C GLU A 39 11.66 -11.07 33.82
N ASP A 40 12.89 -10.65 34.16
CA ASP A 40 13.89 -11.52 34.82
C ASP A 40 13.58 -11.82 36.29
N ILE A 41 12.57 -11.15 36.86
CA ILE A 41 12.21 -11.29 38.26
C ILE A 41 11.16 -12.40 38.42
N PRO A 42 11.38 -13.38 39.31
CA PRO A 42 10.41 -14.44 39.54
C PRO A 42 9.04 -13.89 39.99
N PRO A 43 7.90 -14.41 39.47
CA PRO A 43 6.57 -13.91 39.79
C PRO A 43 6.27 -13.85 41.30
N ALA A 44 6.69 -14.86 42.06
CA ALA A 44 6.52 -14.87 43.52
C ALA A 44 7.25 -13.72 44.25
N LYS A 45 8.31 -13.17 43.66
CA LYS A 45 9.02 -12.00 44.19
C LYS A 45 8.27 -10.71 43.86
N ILE A 46 7.69 -10.61 42.66
CA ILE A 46 6.83 -9.50 42.24
C ILE A 46 5.59 -9.44 43.15
N GLU A 47 4.89 -10.56 43.33
CA GLU A 47 3.73 -10.66 44.22
C GLU A 47 4.04 -10.17 45.63
N ARG A 48 5.19 -10.57 46.20
CA ARG A 48 5.62 -10.09 47.52
C ARG A 48 5.84 -8.58 47.55
N GLN A 49 6.47 -8.01 46.52
CA GLN A 49 6.68 -6.56 46.44
C GLN A 49 5.37 -5.80 46.29
N LEU A 50 4.42 -6.33 45.51
CA LEU A 50 3.08 -5.78 45.39
C LEU A 50 2.35 -5.81 46.74
N GLU A 51 2.41 -6.91 47.49
CA GLU A 51 1.83 -6.99 48.84
C GLU A 51 2.48 -5.99 49.82
N GLU A 52 3.80 -5.85 49.79
CA GLU A 52 4.54 -4.89 50.63
C GLU A 52 4.15 -3.45 50.29
N MET A 53 4.07 -3.12 49.00
CA MET A 53 3.61 -1.83 48.50
C MET A 53 2.16 -1.56 48.92
N SER A 54 1.24 -2.51 48.73
CA SER A 54 -0.17 -2.39 49.11
C SER A 54 -0.32 -2.05 50.59
N ARG A 55 0.39 -2.75 51.47
CA ARG A 55 0.35 -2.48 52.91
C ARG A 55 0.95 -1.12 53.28
N LYS A 56 1.96 -0.67 52.55
CA LYS A 56 2.69 0.56 52.85
C LYS A 56 1.95 1.81 52.37
N TYR A 57 1.29 1.73 51.22
CA TYR A 57 0.68 2.87 50.56
C TYR A 57 -0.84 2.83 50.51
N ASP A 58 -1.47 1.76 51.00
CA ASP A 58 -2.92 1.53 50.91
C ASP A 58 -3.42 1.55 49.46
N LEU A 59 -2.67 0.85 48.59
CA LEU A 59 -2.92 0.76 47.15
C LEU A 59 -3.28 -0.67 46.75
N GLU A 60 -4.22 -0.81 45.82
CA GLU A 60 -4.61 -2.10 45.25
C GLU A 60 -4.07 -2.25 43.82
N PRO A 61 -2.95 -2.99 43.62
CA PRO A 61 -2.46 -3.29 42.29
C PRO A 61 -3.36 -4.29 41.61
N ARG A 62 -3.66 -4.01 40.34
CA ARG A 62 -4.37 -4.92 39.45
C ARG A 62 -3.60 -5.07 38.14
N LEU A 63 -3.79 -6.20 37.46
CA LEU A 63 -3.35 -6.32 36.07
C LEU A 63 -4.13 -5.33 35.20
N ASN A 64 -3.55 -4.85 34.10
CA ASN A 64 -4.31 -4.01 33.15
C ASN A 64 -5.39 -4.83 32.44
N SER A 65 -5.02 -6.00 31.92
CA SER A 65 -5.89 -6.97 31.28
C SER A 65 -5.42 -8.40 31.53
N GLU A 66 -6.09 -9.39 30.92
CA GLU A 66 -5.62 -10.78 30.94
C GLU A 66 -4.26 -10.97 30.24
N PHE A 67 -3.92 -10.11 29.28
CA PHE A 67 -2.68 -10.18 28.51
C PHE A 67 -1.46 -9.66 29.29
N SER A 68 -1.69 -8.76 30.26
CA SER A 68 -0.64 -8.19 31.13
C SER A 68 0.10 -9.21 31.97
N ARG A 69 -0.43 -10.44 32.13
CA ARG A 69 0.22 -11.50 32.92
C ARG A 69 1.56 -11.93 32.33
N ALA A 70 1.68 -11.91 31.01
CA ALA A 70 2.93 -12.26 30.34
C ALA A 70 3.99 -11.16 30.55
N ASP A 71 3.56 -9.90 30.47
CA ASP A 71 4.43 -8.72 30.53
C ASP A 71 4.65 -8.22 31.98
N THR A 72 4.02 -8.86 32.98
CA THR A 72 4.06 -8.44 34.39
C THR A 72 3.69 -6.96 34.61
N LEU A 73 2.71 -6.48 33.85
CA LEU A 73 2.24 -5.10 33.87
C LEU A 73 1.08 -4.92 34.88
N TYR A 74 1.25 -3.99 35.82
CA TYR A 74 0.24 -3.68 36.84
C TYR A 74 -0.13 -2.20 36.85
N ILE A 75 -1.33 -1.92 37.34
CA ILE A 75 -1.88 -0.58 37.53
C ILE A 75 -2.25 -0.37 38.98
N VAL A 76 -1.93 0.81 39.48
CA VAL A 76 -2.38 1.32 40.78
C VAL A 76 -2.98 2.72 40.62
N GLU A 77 -4.00 3.03 41.40
CA GLU A 77 -4.47 4.42 41.51
C GLU A 77 -3.40 5.29 42.18
N GLY A 78 -3.24 6.52 41.72
CA GLY A 78 -2.24 7.39 42.33
C GLY A 78 -1.92 8.65 41.56
N ASP A 79 -1.45 9.64 42.32
CA ASP A 79 -1.08 10.96 41.85
C ASP A 79 0.44 11.12 41.68
N ARG A 80 0.89 12.36 41.44
CA ARG A 80 2.30 12.70 41.30
C ARG A 80 3.15 12.37 42.52
N GLU A 81 2.59 12.44 43.72
CA GLU A 81 3.33 12.12 44.94
C GLU A 81 3.51 10.61 45.08
N THR A 82 2.43 9.86 44.81
CA THR A 82 2.42 8.40 44.77
C THR A 82 3.44 7.88 43.76
N LEU A 83 3.44 8.43 42.53
CA LEU A 83 4.42 8.10 41.49
C LEU A 83 5.87 8.27 41.96
N ARG A 84 6.20 9.37 42.63
CA ARG A 84 7.56 9.62 43.13
C ARG A 84 7.98 8.62 44.20
N ARG A 85 7.04 8.23 45.07
CA ARG A 85 7.29 7.24 46.12
C ARG A 85 7.52 5.85 45.53
N LEU A 86 6.66 5.41 44.61
CA LEU A 86 6.78 4.12 43.93
C LEU A 86 8.07 4.02 43.10
N LYS A 87 8.44 5.09 42.37
CA LYS A 87 9.72 5.17 41.65
C LYS A 87 10.95 4.96 42.52
N LYS A 88 10.89 5.37 43.79
CA LYS A 88 12.01 5.20 44.71
C LYS A 88 12.09 3.78 45.24
N ASP A 89 10.95 3.20 45.57
CA ASP A 89 10.85 1.96 46.32
C ASP A 89 10.91 0.71 45.43
N LEU A 90 10.44 0.81 44.19
CA LEU A 90 10.34 -0.30 43.25
C LEU A 90 11.36 -0.25 42.11
N ALA A 91 12.26 0.74 42.09
CA ALA A 91 13.24 0.93 41.00
C ALA A 91 14.05 -0.31 40.64
N ASP A 92 14.45 -1.10 41.64
CA ASP A 92 15.25 -2.32 41.42
C ASP A 92 14.42 -3.47 40.83
N PHE A 93 13.09 -3.34 40.80
CA PHE A 93 12.16 -4.38 40.37
C PHE A 93 11.43 -4.05 39.07
N THR A 94 11.37 -2.78 38.70
CA THR A 94 10.60 -2.32 37.53
C THR A 94 11.49 -1.90 36.38
N GLU A 95 11.10 -2.24 35.16
CA GLU A 95 11.66 -1.66 33.95
C GLU A 95 11.21 -0.21 33.81
N SER A 96 9.91 0.03 34.03
CA SER A 96 9.35 1.38 34.00
C SER A 96 8.27 1.58 35.07
N ILE A 97 8.20 2.82 35.57
CA ILE A 97 7.08 3.29 36.39
C ILE A 97 6.68 4.65 35.83
N GLU A 98 5.49 4.77 35.29
CA GLU A 98 5.08 5.99 34.60
C GLU A 98 3.59 6.29 34.78
N PRO A 99 3.18 7.57 34.60
CA PRO A 99 1.78 7.92 34.55
C PRO A 99 1.02 7.09 33.53
N ASN A 100 -0.14 6.56 33.90
CA ASN A 100 -1.06 5.98 32.93
C ASN A 100 -1.81 7.10 32.21
N TYR A 101 -1.15 7.74 31.24
CA TYR A 101 -1.71 8.89 30.54
C TYR A 101 -3.02 8.54 29.84
N VAL A 102 -3.98 9.45 29.95
CA VAL A 102 -5.23 9.36 29.19
C VAL A 102 -5.02 9.93 27.79
N TYR A 103 -5.29 9.08 26.80
CA TYR A 103 -5.41 9.44 25.40
C TYR A 103 -6.90 9.61 25.09
N GLY A 104 -7.20 10.40 24.08
CA GLY A 104 -8.59 10.56 23.70
C GLY A 104 -8.80 10.93 22.26
N LEU A 105 -10.06 10.89 21.88
CA LEU A 105 -10.53 11.54 20.68
C LEU A 105 -10.39 13.05 20.89
N PRO A 106 -9.78 13.78 19.95
CA PRO A 106 -9.94 15.23 19.93
C PRO A 106 -11.43 15.57 19.86
N GLU A 107 -11.91 16.60 20.60
CA GLU A 107 -13.34 16.92 20.67
C GLU A 107 -13.98 16.92 19.27
N PRO A 108 -14.94 16.01 19.00
CA PRO A 108 -15.54 15.93 17.68
C PRO A 108 -16.51 17.10 17.51
N GLU A 109 -16.24 17.98 16.54
CA GLU A 109 -17.27 18.84 15.95
C GLU A 109 -18.19 17.96 15.09
N PHE A 110 -19.11 17.22 15.74
CA PHE A 110 -20.19 16.51 15.06
C PHE A 110 -21.06 17.53 14.30
N TYR A 111 -21.11 17.45 12.98
CA TYR A 111 -22.14 18.17 12.23
C TYR A 111 -23.49 17.44 12.36
N ARG A 112 -24.30 17.83 13.35
CA ARG A 112 -25.72 17.48 13.42
C ARG A 112 -26.54 18.49 12.60
N GLY A 113 -26.33 18.55 11.30
CA GLY A 113 -27.37 19.07 10.40
C GLY A 113 -28.62 18.21 10.58
N ASN A 114 -29.82 18.78 10.45
CA ASN A 114 -31.10 18.06 10.55
C ASN A 114 -31.04 16.77 9.72
N THR A 115 -30.76 15.64 10.37
CA THR A 115 -30.82 14.30 9.79
C THR A 115 -32.30 13.95 9.65
N SER A 116 -32.95 14.60 8.69
CA SER A 116 -33.96 13.88 7.93
C SER A 116 -33.18 12.70 7.38
N SER A 117 -33.40 11.51 7.96
CA SER A 117 -33.05 10.22 7.39
C SER A 117 -32.78 10.41 5.90
N VAL A 118 -31.52 10.34 5.47
CA VAL A 118 -31.24 10.30 4.04
C VAL A 118 -31.86 8.98 3.60
N LYS A 119 -33.16 9.01 3.29
CA LYS A 119 -33.88 7.89 2.70
C LYS A 119 -33.06 7.56 1.48
N SER A 120 -32.67 6.30 1.36
CA SER A 120 -31.94 5.74 0.23
C SER A 120 -32.39 6.47 -1.04
N PRO A 121 -31.52 7.25 -1.70
CA PRO A 121 -31.90 7.91 -2.93
C PRO A 121 -32.33 6.83 -3.91
N GLN A 122 -33.50 6.97 -4.51
CA GLN A 122 -33.88 6.11 -5.64
C GLN A 122 -32.77 6.20 -6.69
N THR A 123 -32.37 5.03 -7.17
CA THR A 123 -31.32 4.79 -8.16
C THR A 123 -31.39 5.78 -9.31
N ASN A 124 -30.52 6.79 -9.30
CA ASN A 124 -30.30 7.65 -10.47
C ASN A 124 -29.20 6.99 -11.30
N THR A 125 -29.64 6.12 -12.21
CA THR A 125 -28.81 5.39 -13.17
C THR A 125 -28.32 6.36 -14.24
N ASP A 126 -27.26 7.14 -13.99
CA ASP A 126 -26.73 7.99 -15.05
C ASP A 126 -25.26 8.43 -14.88
N PHE A 127 -24.33 7.53 -14.54
CA PHE A 127 -22.88 7.82 -14.72
C PHE A 127 -22.06 6.55 -15.02
N ASN A 128 -22.09 6.12 -16.29
CA ASN A 128 -21.27 5.03 -16.81
C ASN A 128 -19.79 5.45 -16.96
N SER A 129 -19.04 5.43 -15.85
CA SER A 129 -17.61 5.13 -15.87
C SER A 129 -17.45 3.70 -15.36
N PRO A 130 -16.87 2.76 -16.12
CA PRO A 130 -16.82 1.34 -15.75
C PRO A 130 -16.02 1.04 -14.47
N ASN A 131 -15.34 2.04 -13.88
CA ASN A 131 -14.47 1.87 -12.70
C ASN A 131 -14.97 2.61 -11.45
N ARG A 132 -16.13 3.26 -11.49
CA ARG A 132 -16.70 3.91 -10.30
C ARG A 132 -17.53 2.91 -9.50
N PRO A 133 -17.44 2.93 -8.15
CA PRO A 133 -18.28 2.09 -7.32
C PRO A 133 -19.77 2.34 -7.54
N ASN A 134 -20.58 1.28 -7.42
CA ASN A 134 -22.04 1.34 -7.59
C ASN A 134 -22.79 1.83 -6.34
N ASP A 135 -22.06 2.25 -5.31
CA ASP A 135 -22.55 2.70 -4.00
C ASP A 135 -23.22 4.10 -4.12
N PRO A 136 -24.51 4.26 -3.78
CA PRO A 136 -25.29 5.46 -4.09
C PRO A 136 -24.75 6.78 -3.52
N LEU A 137 -24.00 6.74 -2.43
CA LEU A 137 -23.43 7.92 -1.77
C LEU A 137 -21.95 8.15 -2.11
N TYR A 138 -21.31 7.28 -2.91
CA TYR A 138 -19.90 7.42 -3.29
C TYR A 138 -19.58 8.79 -3.93
N SER A 139 -20.53 9.34 -4.70
CA SER A 139 -20.39 10.68 -5.30
C SER A 139 -20.20 11.82 -4.29
N LYS A 140 -20.51 11.59 -3.01
CA LYS A 140 -20.31 12.54 -1.90
C LYS A 140 -18.96 12.36 -1.19
N GLN A 141 -18.23 11.28 -1.44
CA GLN A 141 -16.92 10.99 -0.86
C GLN A 141 -15.79 11.62 -1.68
N TRP A 142 -15.70 12.95 -1.64
CA TRP A 142 -14.63 13.71 -2.30
C TRP A 142 -13.22 13.22 -1.90
N ASN A 143 -13.11 12.72 -0.68
CA ASN A 143 -11.89 12.22 -0.05
C ASN A 143 -11.29 11.01 -0.77
N LEU A 144 -12.11 10.13 -1.32
CA LEU A 144 -11.64 8.96 -2.08
C LEU A 144 -11.14 9.36 -3.47
N GLN A 145 -11.83 10.31 -4.09
CA GLN A 145 -11.43 10.86 -5.38
C GLN A 145 -10.13 11.68 -5.27
N SER A 146 -9.96 12.43 -4.19
CA SER A 146 -8.77 13.28 -4.00
C SER A 146 -7.49 12.48 -3.81
N ILE A 147 -7.55 11.21 -3.40
CA ILE A 147 -6.38 10.33 -3.29
C ILE A 147 -6.21 9.37 -4.48
N ASP A 148 -7.01 9.53 -5.55
CA ASP A 148 -7.00 8.64 -6.75
C ASP A 148 -7.15 7.14 -6.38
N VAL A 149 -8.10 6.81 -5.50
CA VAL A 149 -8.31 5.41 -5.06
C VAL A 149 -8.87 4.53 -6.20
N GLU A 150 -9.67 5.10 -7.11
CA GLU A 150 -10.22 4.39 -8.27
C GLU A 150 -9.09 3.82 -9.16
N GLY A 151 -7.98 4.55 -9.27
CA GLY A 151 -6.80 4.08 -9.99
C GLY A 151 -6.08 2.93 -9.28
N ALA A 152 -6.08 2.90 -7.96
CA ALA A 152 -5.48 1.82 -7.16
C ALA A 152 -6.29 0.52 -7.27
N TRP A 153 -7.63 0.62 -7.28
CA TRP A 153 -8.54 -0.52 -7.42
C TRP A 153 -8.45 -1.23 -8.77
N LEU A 154 -7.73 -0.69 -9.75
CA LEU A 154 -7.46 -1.42 -10.99
C LEU A 154 -6.44 -2.56 -10.81
N ASP A 155 -5.72 -2.55 -9.69
CA ASP A 155 -4.58 -3.41 -9.41
C ASP A 155 -4.75 -4.24 -8.12
N THR A 156 -5.32 -3.65 -7.05
CA THR A 156 -5.60 -4.34 -5.77
C THR A 156 -6.69 -3.62 -4.98
N GLN A 157 -7.44 -4.36 -4.17
CA GLN A 157 -8.47 -3.87 -3.25
C GLN A 157 -8.12 -4.16 -1.78
N GLY A 158 -6.91 -4.64 -1.51
CA GLY A 158 -6.43 -4.91 -0.15
C GLY A 158 -6.56 -6.37 0.29
N GLU A 159 -6.75 -7.31 -0.64
CA GLU A 159 -6.95 -8.72 -0.29
C GLU A 159 -5.81 -9.29 0.56
N GLY A 160 -6.17 -10.08 1.57
CA GLY A 160 -5.22 -10.82 2.41
C GLY A 160 -4.55 -9.99 3.51
N VAL A 161 -4.80 -8.68 3.56
CA VAL A 161 -4.24 -7.78 4.56
C VAL A 161 -5.21 -7.60 5.72
N THR A 162 -4.70 -7.62 6.96
CA THR A 162 -5.48 -7.34 8.17
C THR A 162 -5.13 -5.96 8.71
N VAL A 163 -6.13 -5.09 8.87
CA VAL A 163 -5.97 -3.76 9.47
C VAL A 163 -6.60 -3.73 10.86
N ALA A 164 -5.78 -3.51 11.88
CA ALA A 164 -6.25 -3.30 13.24
C ALA A 164 -6.64 -1.84 13.46
N VAL A 165 -7.86 -1.64 13.95
CA VAL A 165 -8.41 -0.32 14.30
C VAL A 165 -8.45 -0.25 15.81
N ILE A 166 -7.50 0.48 16.39
CA ILE A 166 -7.37 0.69 17.83
C ILE A 166 -8.10 1.99 18.17
N ASP A 167 -9.35 1.88 18.61
CA ASP A 167 -10.30 2.99 18.71
C ASP A 167 -11.43 2.72 19.73
N THR A 168 -12.64 3.26 19.54
CA THR A 168 -13.83 3.03 20.38
C THR A 168 -14.54 1.70 20.13
N GLY A 169 -13.97 0.82 19.30
CA GLY A 169 -14.59 -0.42 18.83
C GLY A 169 -15.12 -0.30 17.40
N ILE A 170 -15.67 -1.39 16.85
CA ILE A 170 -16.33 -1.38 15.54
C ILE A 170 -17.66 -2.10 15.64
N THR A 171 -18.75 -1.41 15.33
CA THR A 171 -20.07 -2.02 15.19
C THR A 171 -20.32 -2.36 13.72
N ARG A 172 -20.77 -3.59 13.44
CA ARG A 172 -21.11 -4.04 12.09
C ARG A 172 -22.43 -3.40 11.63
N VAL A 173 -22.34 -2.16 11.14
CA VAL A 173 -23.42 -1.47 10.45
C VAL A 173 -23.72 -2.13 9.08
N PRO A 174 -24.89 -1.88 8.46
CA PRO A 174 -25.24 -2.52 7.19
C PRO A 174 -24.18 -2.42 6.08
N ASP A 175 -23.42 -1.32 6.02
CA ASP A 175 -22.39 -1.12 4.98
C ASP A 175 -21.04 -1.78 5.33
N LEU A 176 -20.94 -2.41 6.50
CA LEU A 176 -19.82 -3.28 6.89
C LEU A 176 -20.23 -4.77 6.87
N GLU A 177 -21.43 -5.12 6.38
CA GLU A 177 -21.90 -6.51 6.37
C GLU A 177 -20.99 -7.44 5.57
N ASN A 178 -20.46 -6.98 4.42
CA ASN A 178 -19.58 -7.79 3.57
C ASN A 178 -18.10 -7.69 3.97
N THR A 179 -17.74 -6.82 4.91
CA THR A 179 -16.36 -6.66 5.37
C THR A 179 -16.00 -7.79 6.34
N GLU A 180 -14.91 -8.52 6.08
CA GLU A 180 -14.45 -9.60 6.96
C GLU A 180 -13.84 -9.02 8.24
N PHE A 181 -14.30 -9.48 9.41
CA PHE A 181 -13.69 -9.10 10.68
C PHE A 181 -12.95 -10.31 11.24
N VAL A 182 -11.71 -10.09 11.70
CA VAL A 182 -10.98 -11.09 12.49
C VAL A 182 -11.26 -10.89 13.98
N ARG A 183 -10.73 -11.78 14.82
CA ARG A 183 -10.88 -11.69 16.28
C ARG A 183 -10.39 -10.34 16.80
N GLY A 184 -11.27 -9.62 17.47
CA GLY A 184 -10.97 -8.39 18.19
C GLY A 184 -10.93 -8.58 19.70
N TYR A 185 -10.76 -7.47 20.42
CA TYR A 185 -10.81 -7.44 21.88
C TYR A 185 -11.19 -6.04 22.40
N ASP A 186 -11.94 -6.00 23.49
CA ASP A 186 -12.33 -4.81 24.24
C ASP A 186 -11.49 -4.72 25.51
N PHE A 187 -10.44 -3.90 25.46
CA PHE A 187 -9.54 -3.65 26.59
C PHE A 187 -10.19 -2.74 27.64
N VAL A 188 -11.25 -2.00 27.30
CA VAL A 188 -11.97 -1.15 28.26
C VAL A 188 -12.81 -2.00 29.21
N ASN A 189 -13.38 -3.11 28.71
CA ASN A 189 -14.31 -3.96 29.46
C ASN A 189 -13.83 -5.41 29.64
N ASP A 190 -12.60 -5.73 29.24
CA ASP A 190 -12.00 -7.07 29.29
C ASP A 190 -12.88 -8.18 28.71
N ARG A 191 -13.24 -8.06 27.43
CA ARG A 191 -14.03 -9.08 26.71
C ARG A 191 -13.72 -9.14 25.23
N GLU A 192 -14.10 -10.23 24.57
CA GLU A 192 -13.86 -10.39 23.11
C GLU A 192 -14.74 -9.48 22.25
N GLN A 193 -15.90 -9.03 22.75
CA GLN A 193 -16.83 -8.17 22.00
C GLN A 193 -16.37 -6.71 22.03
N ALA A 194 -15.69 -6.30 20.95
CA ALA A 194 -15.19 -4.94 20.72
C ALA A 194 -16.17 -4.07 19.91
N ASP A 195 -17.46 -4.15 20.23
CA ASP A 195 -18.50 -3.34 19.60
C ASP A 195 -18.31 -1.86 19.94
N ASP A 196 -18.64 -0.99 18.98
CA ASP A 196 -18.57 0.45 19.14
C ASP A 196 -19.81 0.98 19.88
N ASP A 197 -19.59 1.91 20.80
CA ASP A 197 -20.61 2.62 21.57
C ASP A 197 -20.46 4.16 21.47
N ASN A 198 -19.57 4.63 20.59
CA ASN A 198 -19.31 6.05 20.35
C ASN A 198 -19.57 6.46 18.89
N GLY A 199 -19.28 5.58 17.93
CA GLY A 199 -19.40 5.82 16.49
C GLY A 199 -18.11 6.32 15.84
N HIS A 200 -17.08 6.66 16.61
CA HIS A 200 -15.80 7.08 16.04
C HIS A 200 -15.06 5.91 15.37
N GLY A 201 -14.86 4.80 16.09
CA GLY A 201 -14.15 3.63 15.58
C GLY A 201 -14.84 2.99 14.38
N THR A 202 -16.17 2.94 14.36
CA THR A 202 -16.93 2.45 13.18
C THR A 202 -16.74 3.35 11.95
N HIS A 203 -16.71 4.68 12.13
CA HIS A 203 -16.45 5.65 11.04
C HIS A 203 -15.02 5.52 10.48
N VAL A 204 -14.04 5.38 11.37
CA VAL A 204 -12.63 5.13 11.04
C VAL A 204 -12.49 3.82 10.26
N ALA A 205 -13.14 2.75 10.73
CA ALA A 205 -13.16 1.44 10.09
C ALA A 205 -13.78 1.47 8.68
N GLY A 206 -14.90 2.20 8.50
CA GLY A 206 -15.51 2.41 7.19
C GLY A 206 -14.54 3.07 6.20
N THR A 207 -13.83 4.12 6.63
CA THR A 207 -12.80 4.75 5.79
C THR A 207 -11.73 3.78 5.29
N ILE A 208 -11.37 2.78 6.10
CA ILE A 208 -10.41 1.76 5.70
C ILE A 208 -11.06 0.72 4.77
N ALA A 209 -12.17 0.08 5.17
CA ALA A 209 -12.66 -1.13 4.50
C ALA A 209 -14.18 -1.27 4.47
N GLU A 210 -14.93 -0.17 4.32
CA GLU A 210 -16.37 -0.23 4.03
C GLU A 210 -16.67 -1.06 2.78
N SER A 211 -17.77 -1.81 2.84
CA SER A 211 -18.21 -2.64 1.71
C SER A 211 -18.38 -1.75 0.49
N THR A 212 -17.77 -2.13 -0.62
CA THR A 212 -17.80 -1.33 -1.85
C THR A 212 -18.35 -2.19 -2.98
N ASN A 213 -19.06 -1.58 -3.92
CA ASN A 213 -19.81 -2.23 -4.99
C ASN A 213 -21.01 -3.08 -4.51
N ASN A 214 -21.63 -2.72 -3.39
CA ASN A 214 -22.76 -3.47 -2.81
C ASN A 214 -24.15 -2.84 -3.13
N ASN A 215 -24.20 -1.77 -3.94
CA ASN A 215 -25.38 -0.94 -4.24
C ASN A 215 -26.02 -0.29 -3.00
N PHE A 216 -25.25 -0.08 -1.94
CA PHE A 216 -25.68 0.53 -0.69
C PHE A 216 -24.65 1.58 -0.24
N GLY A 217 -25.09 2.52 0.60
CA GLY A 217 -24.23 3.50 1.26
C GLY A 217 -23.06 4.09 0.45
N VAL A 218 -21.86 3.95 1.01
CA VAL A 218 -20.59 4.61 0.68
C VAL A 218 -19.51 3.55 0.37
N ALA A 219 -18.25 3.93 0.21
CA ALA A 219 -17.13 3.03 -0.09
C ALA A 219 -15.95 3.17 0.89
N GLY A 220 -15.15 2.10 0.99
CA GLY A 220 -13.89 2.04 1.75
C GLY A 220 -12.68 1.90 0.84
N ILE A 221 -11.49 2.27 1.33
CA ILE A 221 -10.26 2.32 0.51
C ILE A 221 -9.72 0.92 0.17
N ALA A 222 -9.55 0.07 1.17
CA ALA A 222 -9.09 -1.31 1.06
C ALA A 222 -10.26 -2.25 1.38
N TYR A 223 -11.34 -2.17 0.59
CA TYR A 223 -12.61 -2.85 0.84
C TYR A 223 -12.55 -4.38 0.76
N SER A 224 -11.41 -4.98 0.38
CA SER A 224 -11.16 -6.43 0.47
C SER A 224 -10.18 -6.81 1.58
N ALA A 225 -9.74 -5.85 2.40
CA ALA A 225 -8.97 -6.11 3.61
C ALA A 225 -9.87 -6.59 4.75
N LYS A 226 -9.26 -7.20 5.76
CA LYS A 226 -9.94 -7.63 6.99
C LYS A 226 -9.77 -6.57 8.07
N LEU A 227 -10.77 -6.42 8.94
CA LEU A 227 -10.69 -5.51 10.08
C LEU A 227 -10.50 -6.29 11.39
N MET A 228 -9.57 -5.82 12.23
CA MET A 228 -9.40 -6.28 13.61
C MET A 228 -9.89 -5.18 14.58
N PRO A 229 -11.07 -5.32 15.19
CA PRO A 229 -11.61 -4.32 16.11
C PRO A 229 -10.92 -4.40 17.47
N LEU A 230 -10.23 -3.33 17.87
CA LEU A 230 -9.59 -3.25 19.19
C LEU A 230 -10.12 -2.02 19.92
N LYS A 231 -10.99 -2.25 20.90
CA LYS A 231 -11.61 -1.18 21.68
C LYS A 231 -10.71 -0.83 22.87
N VAL A 232 -10.16 0.38 22.83
CA VAL A 232 -9.32 0.95 23.90
C VAL A 232 -9.85 2.29 24.40
N LEU A 233 -10.81 2.88 23.69
CA LEU A 233 -11.49 4.10 24.08
C LEU A 233 -12.92 3.79 24.55
N SER A 234 -13.32 4.38 25.68
CA SER A 234 -14.66 4.25 26.24
C SER A 234 -15.72 4.96 25.36
N ALA A 235 -17.00 4.83 25.73
CA ALA A 235 -18.09 5.58 25.11
C ALA A 235 -17.89 7.11 25.13
N GLN A 236 -17.06 7.63 26.04
CA GLN A 236 -16.71 9.05 26.13
C GLN A 236 -15.49 9.43 25.26
N GLY A 237 -14.87 8.46 24.58
CA GLY A 237 -13.72 8.67 23.70
C GLY A 237 -12.38 8.82 24.42
N GLY A 238 -12.29 8.40 25.69
CA GLY A 238 -11.04 8.39 26.45
C GLY A 238 -10.55 6.97 26.70
N GLY A 239 -9.24 6.77 26.72
CA GLY A 239 -8.59 5.48 26.98
C GLY A 239 -7.20 5.65 27.56
N THR A 240 -6.67 4.58 28.14
CA THR A 240 -5.39 4.64 28.86
C THR A 240 -4.22 4.20 27.97
N VAL A 241 -3.02 4.73 28.26
CA VAL A 241 -1.82 4.34 27.51
C VAL A 241 -1.50 2.84 27.66
N SER A 242 -1.84 2.24 28.80
CA SER A 242 -1.70 0.79 29.03
C SER A 242 -2.59 -0.02 28.10
N ASP A 243 -3.88 0.34 27.98
CA ASP A 243 -4.81 -0.35 27.07
C ASP A 243 -4.37 -0.24 25.62
N ILE A 244 -3.91 0.95 25.20
CA ILE A 244 -3.46 1.17 23.83
C ILE A 244 -2.18 0.39 23.55
N ALA A 245 -1.21 0.40 24.47
CA ALA A 245 0.04 -0.34 24.29
C ALA A 245 -0.19 -1.85 24.21
N GLU A 246 -1.08 -2.40 25.05
CA GLU A 246 -1.46 -3.82 24.99
C GLU A 246 -2.22 -4.15 23.70
N ALA A 247 -3.12 -3.28 23.24
CA ALA A 247 -3.81 -3.47 21.96
C ALA A 247 -2.83 -3.48 20.77
N ILE A 248 -1.77 -2.67 20.79
CA ILE A 248 -0.73 -2.69 19.76
C ILE A 248 0.00 -4.03 19.75
N LYS A 249 0.41 -4.53 20.92
CA LYS A 249 1.06 -5.86 21.06
C LYS A 249 0.11 -6.98 20.60
N PHE A 250 -1.16 -6.95 21.05
CA PHE A 250 -2.19 -7.90 20.65
C PHE A 250 -2.39 -7.91 19.13
N ALA A 251 -2.47 -6.75 18.49
CA ALA A 251 -2.62 -6.63 17.05
C ALA A 251 -1.47 -7.33 16.31
N ALA A 252 -0.23 -7.04 16.72
CA ALA A 252 0.96 -7.64 16.13
C ALA A 252 1.03 -9.16 16.35
N ASP A 253 0.55 -9.65 17.49
CA ASP A 253 0.50 -11.09 17.80
C ASP A 253 -0.59 -11.83 17.04
N ASN A 254 -1.69 -11.16 16.73
CA ASN A 254 -2.86 -11.73 16.07
C ASN A 254 -2.90 -11.46 14.56
N GLY A 255 -1.75 -11.12 13.96
CA GLY A 255 -1.59 -11.05 12.51
C GLY A 255 -2.11 -9.77 11.88
N ALA A 256 -2.15 -8.64 12.60
CA ALA A 256 -2.36 -7.35 11.98
C ALA A 256 -1.16 -6.99 11.10
N ASP A 257 -1.43 -6.50 9.90
CA ASP A 257 -0.43 -6.01 8.95
C ASP A 257 -0.24 -4.50 9.03
N VAL A 258 -1.31 -3.80 9.40
CA VAL A 258 -1.39 -2.36 9.57
C VAL A 258 -2.18 -2.07 10.85
N ILE A 259 -1.73 -1.11 11.65
CA ILE A 259 -2.42 -0.57 12.83
C ILE A 259 -2.77 0.88 12.54
N ASN A 260 -4.04 1.25 12.75
CA ASN A 260 -4.50 2.63 12.73
C ASN A 260 -4.86 3.11 14.15
N LEU A 261 -4.24 4.22 14.55
CA LEU A 261 -4.44 4.91 15.83
C LEU A 261 -5.01 6.30 15.57
N SER A 262 -6.34 6.39 15.39
CA SER A 262 -7.06 7.65 15.19
C SER A 262 -7.33 8.41 16.49
N LEU A 263 -6.33 8.40 17.37
CA LEU A 263 -6.38 8.93 18.74
C LEU A 263 -5.07 9.66 19.06
N GLY A 264 -5.06 10.44 20.14
CA GLY A 264 -3.84 11.10 20.57
C GLY A 264 -3.83 11.53 22.02
N GLY A 265 -2.63 11.79 22.52
CA GLY A 265 -2.34 12.22 23.87
C GLY A 265 -1.14 13.16 23.91
N SER A 266 -0.96 13.83 25.04
CA SER A 266 0.05 14.88 25.19
C SER A 266 1.37 14.41 25.79
N GLY A 267 1.44 13.16 26.27
CA GLY A 267 2.58 12.59 26.99
C GLY A 267 3.31 11.50 26.22
N GLU A 268 4.64 11.59 26.20
CA GLU A 268 5.51 10.47 25.84
C GLU A 268 5.45 9.39 26.94
N SER A 269 5.49 8.13 26.54
CA SER A 269 5.38 6.93 27.37
C SER A 269 6.37 5.90 26.85
N SER A 270 7.15 5.35 27.77
CA SER A 270 8.09 4.27 27.45
C SER A 270 7.36 3.00 27.05
N LEU A 271 6.25 2.68 27.72
CA LEU A 271 5.40 1.54 27.40
C LEU A 271 4.85 1.61 25.97
N MET A 272 4.31 2.78 25.57
CA MET A 272 3.81 3.00 24.21
C MET A 272 4.92 2.85 23.17
N LYS A 273 6.09 3.42 23.44
CA LYS A 273 7.24 3.33 22.53
C LYS A 273 7.69 1.88 22.35
N GLU A 274 7.74 1.10 23.43
CA GLU A 274 8.11 -0.31 23.37
C GLU A 274 7.10 -1.13 22.58
N ALA A 275 5.80 -0.91 22.78
CA ALA A 275 4.74 -1.56 22.01
C ALA A 275 4.84 -1.25 20.51
N ILE A 276 5.13 0.01 20.15
CA ILE A 276 5.38 0.44 18.76
C ILE A 276 6.60 -0.28 18.18
N ASP A 277 7.73 -0.29 18.91
CA ASP A 277 8.95 -0.99 18.48
C ASP A 277 8.72 -2.51 18.35
N TYR A 278 7.87 -3.10 19.20
CA TYR A 278 7.49 -4.51 19.12
C TYR A 278 6.69 -4.82 17.85
N ALA A 279 5.66 -4.03 17.55
CA ALA A 279 4.83 -4.18 16.37
C ALA A 279 5.63 -3.95 15.07
N ASP A 280 6.48 -2.92 15.02
CA ASP A 280 7.38 -2.66 13.89
C ASP A 280 8.32 -3.85 13.62
N ARG A 281 8.95 -4.42 14.67
CA ARG A 281 9.81 -5.61 14.54
C ARG A 281 9.08 -6.84 14.01
N LYS A 282 7.75 -6.89 14.17
CA LYS A 282 6.89 -7.93 13.59
C LYS A 282 6.43 -7.63 12.17
N GLY A 283 6.86 -6.52 11.58
CA GLY A 283 6.51 -6.13 10.21
C GLY A 283 5.16 -5.42 10.10
N VAL A 284 4.65 -4.86 11.20
CA VAL A 284 3.37 -4.14 11.24
C VAL A 284 3.60 -2.66 10.95
N VAL A 285 2.83 -2.10 10.02
CA VAL A 285 2.85 -0.66 9.70
C VAL A 285 1.95 0.09 10.69
N ILE A 286 2.45 1.16 11.31
CA ILE A 286 1.69 1.90 12.32
C ILE A 286 1.40 3.31 11.80
N VAL A 287 0.12 3.70 11.81
CA VAL A 287 -0.37 5.00 11.33
C VAL A 287 -1.12 5.69 12.44
N ALA A 288 -0.86 6.98 12.68
CA ALA A 288 -1.53 7.73 13.72
C ALA A 288 -1.88 9.17 13.32
N ALA A 289 -2.96 9.68 13.93
CA ALA A 289 -3.43 11.05 13.75
C ALA A 289 -2.48 12.07 14.39
N ALA A 290 -2.13 13.15 13.67
CA ALA A 290 -1.23 14.19 14.19
C ALA A 290 -1.82 15.04 15.33
N GLY A 291 -3.15 15.09 15.45
CA GLY A 291 -3.89 15.87 16.46
C GLY A 291 -4.57 17.13 15.89
N ASN A 292 -5.54 17.66 16.63
CA ASN A 292 -6.48 18.69 16.16
C ASN A 292 -6.38 20.03 16.93
N ALA A 293 -5.18 20.44 17.33
CA ALA A 293 -4.95 21.66 18.13
C ALA A 293 -4.30 22.80 17.34
N ASN A 294 -4.10 22.64 16.02
CA ASN A 294 -3.36 23.56 15.16
C ASN A 294 -1.97 23.92 15.72
N GLN A 295 -1.29 22.94 16.30
CA GLN A 295 0.03 23.10 16.89
C GLN A 295 1.13 22.72 15.89
N ASN A 296 2.28 23.39 15.98
CA ASN A 296 3.49 23.10 15.19
C ASN A 296 4.28 21.91 15.77
N SER A 297 3.56 20.85 16.12
CA SER A 297 4.09 19.51 16.40
C SER A 297 2.92 18.53 16.36
N ALA A 298 3.16 17.32 15.87
CA ALA A 298 2.25 16.19 16.09
C ALA A 298 2.21 15.82 17.58
N GLY A 299 1.07 15.29 18.03
CA GLY A 299 0.92 14.65 19.34
C GLY A 299 1.45 13.22 19.36
N TYR A 300 1.40 12.56 20.51
CA TYR A 300 1.68 11.12 20.60
C TYR A 300 0.39 10.34 20.33
N PRO A 301 0.44 9.19 19.63
CA PRO A 301 1.63 8.44 19.23
C PRO A 301 2.23 8.85 17.87
N ALA A 302 1.60 9.74 17.09
CA ALA A 302 2.09 10.15 15.77
C ALA A 302 3.53 10.70 15.75
N ARG A 303 4.00 11.23 16.87
CA ARG A 303 5.37 11.76 17.02
C ARG A 303 6.45 10.69 17.25
N TYR A 304 6.09 9.44 17.57
CA TYR A 304 7.09 8.40 17.77
C TYR A 304 7.80 8.05 16.45
N PRO A 305 9.09 7.69 16.49
CA PRO A 305 9.74 7.03 15.36
C PRO A 305 8.96 5.78 14.95
N ARG A 306 8.97 5.44 13.65
CA ARG A 306 8.28 4.27 13.06
C ARG A 306 6.75 4.37 13.03
N VAL A 307 6.17 5.44 13.57
CA VAL A 307 4.77 5.78 13.37
C VAL A 307 4.67 6.76 12.21
N ILE A 308 3.75 6.51 11.29
CA ILE A 308 3.42 7.44 10.21
C ILE A 308 2.45 8.47 10.77
N GLY A 309 2.93 9.70 11.02
CA GLY A 309 2.11 10.79 11.52
C GLY A 309 1.35 11.50 10.40
N VAL A 310 0.02 11.57 10.53
CA VAL A 310 -0.87 12.04 9.44
C VAL A 310 -1.53 13.38 9.78
N SER A 311 -1.25 14.40 8.96
CA SER A 311 -1.98 15.67 9.00
C SER A 311 -3.23 15.65 8.12
N ALA A 312 -4.17 16.55 8.41
CA ALA A 312 -5.46 16.63 7.73
C ALA A 312 -5.52 17.77 6.71
N ILE A 313 -6.05 17.47 5.53
CA ILE A 313 -6.46 18.46 4.52
C ILE A 313 -7.98 18.54 4.40
N ASP A 314 -8.48 19.67 3.93
CA ASP A 314 -9.88 19.83 3.57
C ASP A 314 -10.14 19.58 2.07
N ALA A 315 -11.39 19.73 1.64
CA ALA A 315 -11.82 19.46 0.26
C ALA A 315 -11.19 20.39 -0.78
N SER A 316 -10.61 21.52 -0.37
CA SER A 316 -9.87 22.43 -1.25
C SER A 316 -8.40 22.03 -1.42
N GLY A 317 -7.93 21.07 -0.63
CA GLY A 317 -6.53 20.67 -0.55
C GLY A 317 -5.71 21.49 0.45
N ASP A 318 -6.32 22.47 1.13
CA ASP A 318 -5.62 23.26 2.14
C ASP A 318 -5.47 22.46 3.44
N LYS A 319 -4.45 22.79 4.24
CA LYS A 319 -4.33 22.23 5.59
C LYS A 319 -5.59 22.56 6.37
N ALA A 320 -6.26 21.55 6.93
CA ALA A 320 -7.43 21.76 7.74
C ALA A 320 -7.11 22.72 8.92
N PRO A 321 -8.00 23.66 9.26
CA PRO A 321 -7.72 24.70 10.26
C PRO A 321 -7.31 24.16 11.64
N TYR A 322 -7.80 22.97 12.01
CA TYR A 322 -7.50 22.30 13.27
C TYR A 322 -6.23 21.43 13.21
N SER A 323 -5.75 21.04 12.04
CA SER A 323 -4.68 20.03 11.93
C SER A 323 -3.39 20.52 12.58
N ASN A 324 -2.83 19.72 13.48
CA ASN A 324 -1.43 19.81 13.86
C ASN A 324 -0.53 19.59 12.63
N PHE A 325 0.67 20.16 12.69
CA PHE A 325 1.66 20.18 11.62
C PHE A 325 3.08 20.19 12.20
N GLY A 326 4.11 20.20 11.37
CA GLY A 326 5.48 20.33 11.84
C GLY A 326 6.14 19.00 12.17
N ALA A 327 6.90 18.96 13.27
CA ALA A 327 7.65 17.77 13.65
C ALA A 327 6.69 16.58 13.94
N GLY A 328 7.03 15.40 13.40
CA GLY A 328 6.20 14.20 13.52
C GLY A 328 5.05 14.10 12.52
N VAL A 329 4.98 15.00 11.52
CA VAL A 329 4.09 14.82 10.35
C VAL A 329 4.90 14.28 9.18
N ASP A 330 4.47 13.12 8.67
CA ASP A 330 5.12 12.39 7.58
C ASP A 330 4.40 12.55 6.24
N ILE A 331 3.07 12.68 6.26
CA ILE A 331 2.22 12.78 5.07
C ILE A 331 0.88 13.44 5.43
N SER A 332 0.20 14.00 4.44
CA SER A 332 -1.14 14.56 4.61
C SER A 332 -2.21 13.77 3.86
N ALA A 333 -3.40 13.68 4.45
CA ALA A 333 -4.53 12.97 3.87
C ALA A 333 -5.87 13.67 4.19
N PRO A 334 -6.95 13.34 3.46
CA PRO A 334 -8.27 13.95 3.66
C PRO A 334 -8.79 13.79 5.10
N GLY A 335 -8.90 14.90 5.83
CA GLY A 335 -9.51 14.95 7.16
C GLY A 335 -10.78 15.79 7.22
N GLY A 336 -11.05 16.60 6.20
CA GLY A 336 -12.30 17.35 6.05
C GLY A 336 -12.40 18.62 6.90
N ASN A 337 -13.43 19.41 6.62
CA ASN A 337 -13.75 20.66 7.31
C ASN A 337 -15.27 20.91 7.25
N THR A 338 -15.99 20.46 8.28
CA THR A 338 -17.45 20.55 8.37
C THR A 338 -17.96 21.99 8.52
N LYS A 339 -17.07 22.97 8.78
CA LYS A 339 -17.42 24.41 8.74
C LYS A 339 -17.81 24.87 7.33
N THR A 340 -17.40 24.14 6.31
CA THR A 340 -17.79 24.38 4.91
C THR A 340 -19.10 23.67 4.51
N GLY A 341 -19.73 22.97 5.45
CA GLY A 341 -20.92 22.15 5.26
C GLY A 341 -20.63 20.65 5.38
N GLU A 342 -21.69 19.83 5.41
CA GLU A 342 -21.59 18.36 5.50
C GLU A 342 -20.75 17.77 4.35
N SER A 343 -20.85 18.34 3.15
CA SER A 343 -20.06 17.93 1.98
C SER A 343 -18.55 18.18 2.12
N GLY A 344 -18.13 18.99 3.10
CA GLY A 344 -16.73 19.22 3.41
C GLY A 344 -16.14 18.22 4.41
N GLY A 345 -16.97 17.43 5.10
CA GLY A 345 -16.52 16.37 5.99
C GLY A 345 -16.20 15.06 5.25
N ILE A 346 -15.80 14.05 6.01
CA ILE A 346 -15.60 12.68 5.55
C ILE A 346 -16.84 11.87 5.90
N LEU A 347 -17.63 11.52 4.89
CA LEU A 347 -18.90 10.81 5.05
C LEU A 347 -18.66 9.30 5.10
N GLN A 348 -19.14 8.61 6.14
CA GLN A 348 -19.18 7.15 6.24
C GLN A 348 -20.42 6.63 6.97
N HIS A 349 -20.72 5.32 6.87
CA HIS A 349 -21.74 4.68 7.70
C HIS A 349 -21.17 4.36 9.08
N THR A 350 -21.82 4.87 10.12
CA THR A 350 -21.42 4.65 11.51
C THR A 350 -22.65 4.50 12.40
N ILE A 351 -22.50 4.56 13.72
CA ILE A 351 -23.60 4.55 14.69
C ILE A 351 -23.80 5.93 15.31
N ASP A 352 -25.04 6.27 15.65
CA ASP A 352 -25.35 7.42 16.49
C ASP A 352 -25.10 7.08 17.97
N PRO A 353 -24.16 7.74 18.66
CA PRO A 353 -23.84 7.43 20.05
C PRO A 353 -25.01 7.58 21.03
N GLN A 354 -26.09 8.30 20.67
CA GLN A 354 -27.23 8.46 21.57
C GLN A 354 -28.16 7.24 21.62
N ASN A 355 -28.24 6.49 20.54
CA ASN A 355 -29.24 5.43 20.39
C ASN A 355 -28.69 4.13 19.77
N GLY A 356 -27.43 4.13 19.32
CA GLY A 356 -26.76 2.98 18.71
C GLY A 356 -27.24 2.63 17.30
N ASN A 357 -28.12 3.44 16.70
CA ASN A 357 -28.65 3.16 15.36
C ASN A 357 -27.63 3.52 14.28
N ALA A 358 -27.60 2.73 13.21
CA ALA A 358 -26.76 2.99 12.06
C ALA A 358 -27.19 4.28 11.33
N VAL A 359 -26.23 5.14 11.01
CA VAL A 359 -26.42 6.45 10.38
C VAL A 359 -25.23 6.80 9.49
N PHE A 360 -25.49 7.44 8.34
CA PHE A 360 -24.43 8.06 7.55
C PHE A 360 -24.07 9.42 8.16
N ALA A 361 -22.81 9.62 8.54
CA ALA A 361 -22.35 10.84 9.20
C ALA A 361 -21.04 11.35 8.61
N ALA A 362 -20.94 12.68 8.47
CA ALA A 362 -19.74 13.37 8.04
C ALA A 362 -18.93 13.86 9.24
N PHE A 363 -17.72 13.33 9.43
CA PHE A 363 -16.81 13.75 10.49
C PHE A 363 -15.65 14.60 9.93
N GLN A 364 -14.97 15.32 10.82
CA GLN A 364 -13.69 15.96 10.51
C GLN A 364 -12.64 15.60 11.55
N GLY A 365 -11.38 15.57 11.13
CA GLY A 365 -10.26 15.39 12.05
C GLY A 365 -9.04 14.76 11.38
N THR A 366 -7.88 14.91 12.02
CA THR A 366 -6.72 14.03 11.71
C THR A 366 -7.05 12.56 11.97
N SER A 367 -8.00 12.27 12.86
CA SER A 367 -8.62 10.95 13.06
C SER A 367 -9.31 10.38 11.81
N MET A 368 -9.80 11.23 10.90
CA MET A 368 -10.34 10.80 9.61
C MET A 368 -9.28 10.79 8.51
N ALA A 369 -8.19 11.55 8.66
CA ALA A 369 -7.05 11.50 7.73
C ALA A 369 -6.20 10.23 7.91
N SER A 370 -5.92 9.83 9.16
CA SER A 370 -5.16 8.62 9.51
C SER A 370 -5.65 7.34 8.79
N PRO A 371 -6.97 7.00 8.81
CA PRO A 371 -7.46 5.80 8.15
C PRO A 371 -7.33 5.83 6.63
N HIS A 372 -7.20 7.01 6.00
CA HIS A 372 -6.88 7.07 4.57
C HIS A 372 -5.49 6.49 4.30
N VAL A 373 -4.51 6.89 5.11
CA VAL A 373 -3.13 6.39 5.00
C VAL A 373 -3.07 4.92 5.37
N ALA A 374 -3.79 4.47 6.41
CA ALA A 374 -3.86 3.06 6.78
C ALA A 374 -4.49 2.19 5.67
N GLY A 375 -5.57 2.67 5.04
CA GLY A 375 -6.17 2.00 3.89
C GLY A 375 -5.21 1.88 2.70
N VAL A 376 -4.50 2.96 2.35
CA VAL A 376 -3.49 2.91 1.28
C VAL A 376 -2.29 2.04 1.65
N ALA A 377 -1.85 2.05 2.90
CA ALA A 377 -0.83 1.12 3.40
C ALA A 377 -1.27 -0.34 3.23
N ALA A 378 -2.54 -0.65 3.48
CA ALA A 378 -3.09 -1.98 3.23
C ALA A 378 -3.07 -2.34 1.73
N LEU A 379 -3.41 -1.41 0.83
CA LEU A 379 -3.27 -1.62 -0.61
C LEU A 379 -1.82 -1.89 -1.03
N ILE A 380 -0.85 -1.16 -0.46
CA ILE A 380 0.59 -1.36 -0.71
C ILE A 380 1.05 -2.74 -0.22
N LYS A 381 0.65 -3.17 0.97
CA LYS A 381 0.97 -4.51 1.49
C LYS A 381 0.35 -5.60 0.62
N ALA A 382 -0.90 -5.46 0.20
CA ALA A 382 -1.56 -6.37 -0.73
C ALA A 382 -0.90 -6.42 -2.12
N ALA A 383 -0.17 -5.37 -2.51
CA ALA A 383 0.63 -5.35 -3.73
C ALA A 383 1.95 -6.15 -3.59
N GLY A 384 2.33 -6.55 -2.38
CA GLY A 384 3.46 -7.43 -2.07
C GLY A 384 4.61 -6.77 -1.28
N VAL A 385 4.45 -5.52 -0.82
CA VAL A 385 5.46 -4.82 -0.02
C VAL A 385 5.25 -5.12 1.46
N GLU A 386 6.04 -6.03 2.02
CA GLU A 386 5.84 -6.52 3.39
C GLU A 386 6.53 -5.67 4.47
N ASN A 387 7.72 -5.12 4.19
CA ASN A 387 8.52 -4.41 5.18
C ASN A 387 7.93 -3.01 5.47
N PRO A 388 7.68 -2.65 6.75
CA PRO A 388 7.15 -1.34 7.11
C PRO A 388 7.95 -0.15 6.57
N ASP A 389 9.27 -0.20 6.60
CA ASP A 389 10.13 0.89 6.09
C ASP A 389 9.94 1.10 4.59
N ASP A 390 9.71 0.02 3.83
CA ASP A 390 9.41 0.10 2.40
C ASP A 390 8.01 0.65 2.15
N VAL A 391 7.02 0.32 2.99
CA VAL A 391 5.67 0.91 2.91
C VAL A 391 5.75 2.42 3.15
N VAL A 392 6.46 2.86 4.20
CA VAL A 392 6.69 4.28 4.50
C VAL A 392 7.36 4.99 3.32
N ARG A 393 8.39 4.36 2.75
CA ARG A 393 9.10 4.89 1.58
C ARG A 393 8.17 5.03 0.38
N VAL A 394 7.38 4.00 0.07
CA VAL A 394 6.42 4.03 -1.05
C VAL A 394 5.42 5.17 -0.85
N LEU A 395 4.80 5.28 0.33
CA LEU A 395 3.84 6.34 0.64
C LEU A 395 4.44 7.74 0.44
N LYS A 396 5.68 7.97 0.92
CA LYS A 396 6.35 9.27 0.81
C LYS A 396 6.80 9.58 -0.62
N GLU A 397 7.34 8.60 -1.35
CA GLU A 397 7.80 8.78 -2.73
C GLU A 397 6.65 8.93 -3.74
N SER A 398 5.49 8.34 -3.44
CA SER A 398 4.30 8.44 -4.29
C SER A 398 3.41 9.63 -3.97
N ALA A 399 3.59 10.28 -2.83
CA ALA A 399 2.81 11.45 -2.44
C ALA A 399 2.95 12.57 -3.48
N ARG A 400 1.84 13.28 -3.75
CA ARG A 400 1.89 14.45 -4.62
C ARG A 400 2.52 15.61 -3.85
N PRO A 401 3.70 16.12 -4.28
CA PRO A 401 4.45 17.08 -3.49
C PRO A 401 3.73 18.43 -3.44
N VAL A 402 3.85 19.11 -2.31
CA VAL A 402 3.38 20.50 -2.12
C VAL A 402 4.58 21.43 -2.16
N SER A 403 4.56 22.41 -3.06
CA SER A 403 5.58 23.45 -3.11
C SER A 403 5.45 24.41 -1.94
N ASP A 404 6.59 24.92 -1.44
CA ASP A 404 6.66 25.99 -0.45
C ASP A 404 6.06 25.67 0.94
N ASP A 405 6.22 24.44 1.42
CA ASP A 405 5.78 24.01 2.76
C ASP A 405 6.87 24.17 3.85
N SER A 406 7.29 25.41 4.11
CA SER A 406 8.39 25.70 5.05
C SER A 406 8.13 25.29 6.51
N LEU A 407 6.87 25.08 6.91
CA LEU A 407 6.49 24.69 8.28
C LEU A 407 6.08 23.22 8.38
N ASN A 408 6.22 22.42 7.32
CA ASN A 408 5.84 21.01 7.26
C ASN A 408 4.36 20.76 7.63
N HIS A 409 3.45 21.45 6.96
CA HIS A 409 2.01 21.20 7.05
C HIS A 409 1.59 19.88 6.41
N PHE A 410 2.30 19.44 5.36
CA PHE A 410 1.86 18.34 4.50
C PHE A 410 2.80 17.12 4.53
N GLY A 411 3.92 17.17 5.25
CA GLY A 411 4.89 16.07 5.25
C GLY A 411 5.50 15.90 3.85
N ALA A 412 5.50 14.67 3.35
CA ALA A 412 5.90 14.36 1.97
C ALA A 412 4.94 14.93 0.90
N GLY A 413 3.72 15.32 1.29
CA GLY A 413 2.70 15.86 0.39
C GLY A 413 1.33 15.20 0.57
N TYR A 414 0.49 15.31 -0.46
CA TYR A 414 -0.84 14.72 -0.46
C TYR A 414 -0.77 13.22 -0.78
N LEU A 415 -1.47 12.40 0.00
CA LEU A 415 -1.62 10.97 -0.25
C LEU A 415 -2.15 10.68 -1.67
N ASP A 416 -1.56 9.70 -2.33
CA ASP A 416 -1.94 9.25 -3.69
C ASP A 416 -1.91 7.73 -3.77
N ALA A 417 -3.09 7.11 -3.71
CA ALA A 417 -3.29 5.67 -3.63
C ALA A 417 -2.82 4.94 -4.90
N LYS A 418 -3.20 5.46 -6.07
CA LYS A 418 -2.80 4.87 -7.36
C LYS A 418 -1.30 4.88 -7.53
N SER A 419 -0.65 6.02 -7.31
CA SER A 419 0.80 6.14 -7.47
C SER A 419 1.52 5.25 -6.47
N ALA A 420 1.00 5.14 -5.24
CA ALA A 420 1.55 4.25 -4.22
C ALA A 420 1.51 2.78 -4.65
N VAL A 421 0.34 2.29 -5.07
CA VAL A 421 0.18 0.90 -5.56
C VAL A 421 1.05 0.64 -6.78
N GLN A 422 1.06 1.54 -7.77
CA GLN A 422 1.90 1.39 -8.96
C GLN A 422 3.40 1.35 -8.62
N LEU A 423 3.84 2.15 -7.64
CA LEU A 423 5.21 2.15 -7.17
C LEU A 423 5.55 0.87 -6.40
N ALA A 424 4.66 0.40 -5.53
CA ALA A 424 4.80 -0.86 -4.79
C ALA A 424 5.01 -2.06 -5.72
N MET A 425 4.25 -2.10 -6.82
CA MET A 425 4.33 -3.18 -7.82
C MET A 425 5.56 -3.06 -8.73
N LYS A 426 6.23 -1.91 -8.75
CA LYS A 426 7.39 -1.66 -9.62
C LYS A 426 8.62 -2.41 -9.11
N GLY A 427 8.77 -3.65 -9.56
CA GLY A 427 9.90 -4.51 -9.23
C GLY A 427 9.54 -5.86 -8.61
N GLN A 428 8.26 -6.08 -8.28
CA GLN A 428 7.76 -7.32 -7.69
C GLN A 428 7.06 -8.19 -8.74
N LEU A 429 7.82 -9.10 -9.36
CA LEU A 429 7.31 -10.01 -10.39
C LEU A 429 6.31 -11.00 -9.79
N ASN A 430 5.01 -10.78 -10.01
CA ASN A 430 3.96 -11.71 -9.60
C ASN A 430 3.07 -12.16 -10.78
N PHE A 431 2.28 -13.21 -10.59
CA PHE A 431 1.35 -13.74 -11.61
C PHE A 431 0.33 -12.68 -12.07
N ARG A 432 0.05 -11.67 -11.23
CA ARG A 432 -0.81 -10.53 -11.57
C ARG A 432 -0.15 -9.61 -12.61
N ASP A 433 1.18 -9.42 -12.59
CA ASP A 433 1.89 -8.66 -13.63
C ASP A 433 1.78 -9.30 -15.02
N PHE A 434 1.79 -10.63 -15.09
CA PHE A 434 1.59 -11.37 -16.34
C PHE A 434 0.18 -11.13 -16.91
N PHE A 435 -0.86 -11.19 -16.07
CA PHE A 435 -2.22 -10.90 -16.48
C PHE A 435 -2.46 -9.43 -16.80
N ARG A 436 -1.80 -8.50 -16.08
CA ARG A 436 -1.81 -7.06 -16.40
C ARG A 436 -1.17 -6.81 -17.76
N TRP A 437 0.01 -7.39 -18.01
CA TRP A 437 0.65 -7.33 -19.33
C TRP A 437 -0.24 -7.92 -20.43
N LEU A 438 -0.89 -9.06 -20.20
CA LEU A 438 -1.86 -9.64 -21.14
C LEU A 438 -3.04 -8.70 -21.41
N ARG A 439 -3.62 -8.10 -20.37
CA ARG A 439 -4.74 -7.13 -20.46
C ARG A 439 -4.33 -5.91 -21.27
N ASP A 440 -3.25 -5.26 -20.88
CA ASP A 440 -2.83 -3.96 -21.41
C ASP A 440 -2.35 -4.05 -22.86
N ASN A 441 -1.88 -5.23 -23.28
CA ASN A 441 -1.53 -5.51 -24.66
C ASN A 441 -2.67 -6.16 -25.47
N GLY A 442 -3.89 -6.25 -24.90
CA GLY A 442 -5.11 -6.67 -25.61
C GLY A 442 -5.31 -8.17 -25.79
N TYR A 443 -4.49 -9.01 -25.14
CA TYR A 443 -4.51 -10.48 -25.26
C TYR A 443 -5.70 -11.16 -24.56
N LEU A 444 -6.39 -10.47 -23.65
CA LEU A 444 -7.59 -10.99 -22.95
C LEU A 444 -8.91 -10.70 -23.68
N ASN A 445 -8.89 -10.05 -24.84
CA ASN A 445 -10.10 -9.76 -25.61
C ASN A 445 -10.66 -11.04 -26.26
N PRO A 446 -11.94 -11.45 -26.07
CA PRO A 446 -12.49 -12.65 -26.70
C PRO A 446 -12.40 -12.66 -28.24
N ARG A 447 -12.41 -11.48 -28.89
CA ARG A 447 -12.18 -11.36 -30.34
C ARG A 447 -10.75 -11.73 -30.76
N PHE A 448 -9.78 -11.63 -29.86
CA PHE A 448 -8.40 -12.09 -30.06
C PHE A 448 -8.32 -13.60 -30.30
N TRP A 449 -9.24 -14.37 -29.70
CA TRP A 449 -9.22 -15.83 -29.72
C TRP A 449 -10.16 -16.47 -30.76
N ILE A 450 -11.11 -15.70 -31.31
CA ILE A 450 -12.22 -16.24 -32.11
C ILE A 450 -12.08 -15.99 -33.61
N ASP A 451 -11.24 -15.06 -34.07
CA ASP A 451 -11.11 -14.82 -35.51
C ASP A 451 -10.00 -15.66 -36.15
N GLY A 452 -10.40 -16.81 -36.71
CA GLY A 452 -9.59 -17.52 -37.70
C GLY A 452 -9.78 -19.02 -37.84
N GLY A 453 -11.03 -19.53 -37.89
CA GLY A 453 -11.46 -20.72 -38.66
C GLY A 453 -10.75 -22.09 -38.51
N THR A 454 -9.67 -22.21 -37.75
CA THR A 454 -8.90 -23.43 -37.52
C THR A 454 -8.26 -23.35 -36.14
N ILE A 455 -8.49 -24.40 -35.35
CA ILE A 455 -8.05 -24.54 -33.97
C ILE A 455 -6.51 -24.49 -33.93
N ALA A 456 -5.94 -23.34 -33.55
CA ALA A 456 -4.51 -23.18 -33.28
C ALA A 456 -4.28 -22.43 -31.96
N LEU A 457 -5.12 -22.68 -30.96
CA LEU A 457 -5.06 -22.06 -29.63
C LEU A 457 -3.77 -22.44 -28.90
N LEU A 458 -3.43 -23.73 -28.88
CA LEU A 458 -2.29 -24.29 -28.15
C LEU A 458 -0.91 -23.84 -28.70
N PRO A 459 -0.64 -23.88 -30.01
CA PRO A 459 0.61 -23.35 -30.56
C PRO A 459 0.80 -21.85 -30.30
N LYS A 460 -0.28 -21.06 -30.35
CA LYS A 460 -0.25 -19.62 -30.10
C LYS A 460 0.00 -19.29 -28.62
N ILE A 461 -0.62 -20.02 -27.71
CA ILE A 461 -0.32 -19.94 -26.27
C ILE A 461 1.14 -20.30 -26.01
N ALA A 462 1.65 -21.37 -26.64
CA ALA A 462 3.05 -21.79 -26.48
C ALA A 462 4.04 -20.74 -27.02
N MET A 463 3.73 -20.04 -28.10
CA MET A 463 4.55 -18.95 -28.63
C MET A 463 4.57 -17.71 -27.73
N VAL A 464 3.45 -17.36 -27.10
CA VAL A 464 3.37 -16.24 -26.13
C VAL A 464 4.10 -16.59 -24.84
N LEU A 465 3.91 -17.80 -24.32
CA LEU A 465 4.65 -18.29 -23.17
C LEU A 465 6.16 -18.38 -23.47
N GLY A 466 6.52 -18.87 -24.66
CA GLY A 466 7.91 -18.97 -25.11
C GLY A 466 8.60 -17.62 -25.28
N SER A 467 7.91 -16.60 -25.79
CA SER A 467 8.46 -15.26 -25.94
C SER A 467 8.63 -14.55 -24.58
N TYR A 468 7.70 -14.74 -23.65
CA TYR A 468 7.84 -14.27 -22.26
C TYR A 468 8.99 -14.99 -21.54
N LEU A 469 9.09 -16.32 -21.66
CA LEU A 469 10.15 -17.12 -21.05
C LEU A 469 11.53 -16.76 -21.64
N LEU A 470 11.59 -16.49 -22.94
CA LEU A 470 12.81 -16.03 -23.60
C LEU A 470 13.17 -14.60 -23.19
N ALA A 471 12.21 -13.68 -23.08
CA ALA A 471 12.46 -12.33 -22.57
C ALA A 471 12.94 -12.34 -21.11
N TRP A 472 12.37 -13.23 -20.28
CA TRP A 472 12.83 -13.52 -18.91
C TRP A 472 14.27 -14.06 -18.89
N LEU A 473 14.57 -15.05 -19.73
CA LEU A 473 15.91 -15.66 -19.83
C LEU A 473 16.95 -14.64 -20.32
N LEU A 474 16.58 -13.80 -21.28
CA LEU A 474 17.45 -12.76 -21.82
C LEU A 474 17.73 -11.64 -20.79
N ARG A 475 16.75 -11.24 -19.98
CA ARG A 475 16.91 -10.22 -18.93
C ARG A 475 17.88 -10.66 -17.82
N ASN A 476 17.90 -11.95 -17.50
CA ASN A 476 18.73 -12.48 -16.40
C ASN A 476 20.15 -12.87 -16.85
N TYR A 477 20.34 -13.22 -18.13
CA TYR A 477 21.63 -13.75 -18.62
C TYR A 477 22.37 -12.84 -19.60
N PHE A 478 21.74 -11.78 -20.13
CA PHE A 478 22.39 -10.81 -21.00
C PHE A 478 22.34 -9.38 -20.43
N PRO A 479 23.49 -8.70 -20.27
CA PRO A 479 23.53 -7.35 -19.72
C PRO A 479 23.21 -6.31 -20.82
N PHE A 480 21.94 -6.17 -21.20
CA PHE A 480 21.53 -5.07 -22.09
C PHE A 480 20.27 -4.34 -21.60
N ARG A 481 20.13 -3.07 -21.98
CA ARG A 481 18.96 -2.23 -21.67
C ARG A 481 17.86 -2.48 -22.71
N TRP A 482 16.66 -2.84 -22.25
CA TRP A 482 15.49 -3.01 -23.11
C TRP A 482 15.15 -1.70 -23.83
N ASN A 483 14.99 -1.73 -25.16
CA ASN A 483 14.66 -0.56 -25.97
C ASN A 483 13.70 -0.93 -27.11
N TRP A 484 13.04 0.08 -27.68
CA TRP A 484 12.01 -0.11 -28.71
C TRP A 484 12.53 -0.84 -29.96
N ASN A 485 13.77 -0.55 -30.39
CA ASN A 485 14.37 -1.17 -31.58
C ASN A 485 14.63 -2.67 -31.39
N LEU A 486 15.03 -3.08 -30.17
CA LEU A 486 15.18 -4.48 -29.83
C LEU A 486 13.83 -5.19 -29.89
N ALA A 487 12.78 -4.59 -29.32
CA ALA A 487 11.44 -5.16 -29.29
C ALA A 487 10.85 -5.29 -30.70
N THR A 488 10.98 -4.27 -31.55
CA THR A 488 10.52 -4.33 -32.95
C THR A 488 11.30 -5.37 -33.75
N GLY A 489 12.61 -5.47 -33.54
CA GLY A 489 13.44 -6.51 -34.12
C GLY A 489 12.95 -7.91 -33.73
N LEU A 490 12.70 -8.12 -32.43
CA LEU A 490 12.22 -9.40 -31.87
C LEU A 490 10.88 -9.82 -32.47
N VAL A 491 9.92 -8.89 -32.56
CA VAL A 491 8.60 -9.14 -33.18
C VAL A 491 8.75 -9.48 -34.66
N MET A 492 9.54 -8.71 -35.42
CA MET A 492 9.74 -8.96 -36.84
C MET A 492 10.45 -10.28 -37.11
N GLY A 493 11.41 -10.66 -36.26
CA GLY A 493 12.12 -11.94 -36.39
C GLY A 493 11.27 -13.15 -36.02
N SER A 494 10.33 -13.01 -35.08
CA SER A 494 9.57 -14.14 -34.52
C SER A 494 8.19 -14.35 -35.16
N SER A 495 7.37 -13.30 -35.25
CA SER A 495 5.96 -13.41 -35.68
C SER A 495 5.57 -12.48 -36.83
N GLY A 496 6.39 -11.46 -37.14
CA GLY A 496 6.00 -10.40 -38.08
C GLY A 496 4.83 -9.54 -37.56
N LEU A 497 4.41 -8.53 -38.32
CA LEU A 497 3.21 -7.73 -38.01
C LEU A 497 1.94 -8.48 -38.44
N PHE A 498 1.75 -9.69 -37.93
CA PHE A 498 0.82 -10.70 -38.43
C PHE A 498 -0.63 -10.24 -38.61
N VAL A 499 -1.05 -9.19 -37.90
CA VAL A 499 -2.37 -8.53 -38.09
C VAL A 499 -2.60 -8.14 -39.54
N LEU A 500 -1.55 -7.74 -40.26
CA LEU A 500 -1.63 -7.36 -41.67
C LEU A 500 -2.01 -8.55 -42.56
N ARG A 501 -1.65 -9.79 -42.19
CA ARG A 501 -1.97 -11.00 -42.95
C ARG A 501 -3.47 -11.31 -42.99
N SER A 502 -4.22 -10.80 -42.02
CA SER A 502 -5.68 -10.96 -41.89
C SER A 502 -6.48 -9.78 -42.46
N LEU A 503 -5.83 -8.71 -42.89
CA LEU A 503 -6.50 -7.59 -43.56
C LEU A 503 -6.80 -7.98 -45.01
N TYR A 504 -8.08 -8.21 -45.32
CA TYR A 504 -8.53 -8.43 -46.69
C TYR A 504 -9.11 -7.14 -47.25
N ILE A 505 -8.34 -6.46 -48.10
CA ILE A 505 -8.82 -5.29 -48.84
C ILE A 505 -9.25 -5.76 -50.23
N PHE A 506 -10.54 -5.65 -50.54
CA PHE A 506 -11.09 -6.02 -51.84
C PHE A 506 -10.34 -5.30 -52.97
N ASP A 507 -10.06 -6.04 -54.06
CA ASP A 507 -9.39 -5.60 -55.28
C ASP A 507 -7.90 -5.20 -55.18
N LEU A 508 -7.22 -5.46 -54.06
CA LEU A 508 -5.76 -5.31 -53.94
C LEU A 508 -5.00 -6.65 -53.89
N PRO A 509 -3.79 -6.72 -54.47
CA PRO A 509 -2.92 -7.88 -54.27
C PRO A 509 -2.63 -8.07 -52.78
N GLN A 510 -2.96 -9.24 -52.22
CA GLN A 510 -2.82 -9.53 -50.78
C GLN A 510 -1.37 -9.87 -50.36
N TRP A 511 -0.45 -10.00 -51.31
CA TRP A 511 0.93 -10.39 -51.04
C TRP A 511 1.74 -9.36 -50.24
N PRO A 512 1.57 -8.02 -50.36
CA PRO A 512 2.31 -7.05 -49.55
C PRO A 512 1.92 -7.13 -48.08
N LEU A 513 0.63 -7.30 -47.81
CA LEU A 513 0.10 -7.50 -46.46
C LEU A 513 0.57 -8.83 -45.86
N ARG A 514 0.65 -9.89 -46.67
CA ARG A 514 1.27 -11.16 -46.27
C ARG A 514 2.76 -11.04 -45.97
N VAL A 515 3.49 -10.27 -46.76
CA VAL A 515 4.93 -10.03 -46.55
C VAL A 515 5.17 -9.23 -45.27
N MET A 516 4.44 -8.12 -45.05
CA MET A 516 4.59 -7.31 -43.83
C MET A 516 4.11 -8.06 -42.58
N GLY A 517 3.15 -8.98 -42.73
CA GLY A 517 2.64 -9.82 -41.65
C GLY A 517 3.39 -11.12 -41.40
N SER A 518 4.46 -11.42 -42.14
CA SER A 518 5.24 -12.65 -41.94
C SER A 518 6.48 -12.39 -41.11
N SER A 519 6.86 -13.35 -40.27
CA SER A 519 8.18 -13.34 -39.65
C SER A 519 9.28 -13.46 -40.70
N LEU A 520 10.51 -13.07 -40.36
CA LEU A 520 11.66 -13.19 -41.28
C LEU A 520 11.82 -14.61 -41.89
N PRO A 521 11.66 -15.71 -41.13
CA PRO A 521 11.73 -17.06 -41.69
C PRO A 521 10.60 -17.40 -42.66
N GLU A 522 9.43 -16.81 -42.45
CA GLU A 522 8.23 -17.03 -43.24
C GLU A 522 8.18 -16.18 -44.52
N LEU A 523 9.05 -15.19 -44.70
CA LEU A 523 9.06 -14.35 -45.91
C LEU A 523 9.14 -15.17 -47.20
N GLY A 524 9.91 -16.26 -47.20
CA GLY A 524 9.97 -17.19 -48.32
C GLY A 524 8.61 -17.81 -48.65
N THR A 525 7.83 -18.18 -47.62
CA THR A 525 6.46 -18.72 -47.77
C THR A 525 5.50 -17.68 -48.32
N ALA A 526 5.62 -16.43 -47.86
CA ALA A 526 4.75 -15.32 -48.27
C ALA A 526 4.96 -14.94 -49.74
N ILE A 527 6.20 -15.01 -50.23
CA ILE A 527 6.56 -14.68 -51.61
C ILE A 527 6.28 -15.85 -52.56
N GLN A 528 6.59 -17.08 -52.15
CA GLN A 528 6.50 -18.27 -53.02
C GLN A 528 5.13 -18.95 -52.97
N GLY A 529 4.27 -18.62 -51.99
CA GLY A 529 2.96 -19.23 -51.82
C GLY A 529 2.99 -20.71 -51.37
N ASN A 530 4.11 -21.16 -50.81
CA ASN A 530 4.32 -22.53 -50.33
C ASN A 530 4.15 -22.59 -48.79
N PRO A 531 3.40 -23.56 -48.23
CA PRO A 531 3.25 -23.70 -46.78
C PRO A 531 4.56 -24.09 -46.06
N ALA A 532 5.50 -24.75 -46.75
CA ALA A 532 6.78 -25.15 -46.16
C ALA A 532 7.77 -23.98 -46.11
N LEU A 533 8.57 -23.90 -45.04
CA LEU A 533 9.58 -22.85 -44.86
C LEU A 533 10.66 -22.94 -45.94
N ASN A 534 11.12 -21.79 -46.42
CA ASN A 534 12.24 -21.75 -47.36
C ASN A 534 13.56 -21.82 -46.57
N PRO A 535 14.46 -22.81 -46.82
CA PRO A 535 15.69 -22.98 -46.05
C PRO A 535 16.62 -21.76 -46.02
N ILE A 536 16.54 -20.87 -47.01
CA ILE A 536 17.35 -19.64 -47.03
C ILE A 536 16.82 -18.63 -45.99
N PHE A 537 15.52 -18.42 -45.96
CA PHE A 537 14.88 -17.50 -45.00
C PHE A 537 14.82 -18.11 -43.60
N ALA A 538 14.60 -19.43 -43.52
CA ALA A 538 14.60 -20.20 -42.28
C ALA A 538 16.01 -20.59 -41.81
N SER A 539 16.95 -19.64 -41.90
CA SER A 539 18.34 -19.82 -41.48
C SER A 539 18.91 -18.57 -40.83
N VAL A 540 20.11 -18.70 -40.28
CA VAL A 540 20.88 -17.57 -39.72
C VAL A 540 21.31 -16.54 -40.78
N LEU A 541 21.18 -16.83 -42.08
CA LEU A 541 21.71 -15.98 -43.16
C LEU A 541 21.11 -14.57 -43.15
N VAL A 542 19.78 -14.44 -43.04
CA VAL A 542 19.12 -13.13 -43.01
C VAL A 542 19.51 -12.34 -41.75
N PRO A 543 19.45 -12.91 -40.54
CA PRO A 543 20.02 -12.29 -39.34
C PRO A 543 21.49 -11.88 -39.49
N ALA A 544 22.34 -12.72 -40.08
CA ALA A 544 23.76 -12.44 -40.27
C ALA A 544 23.99 -11.21 -41.15
N VAL A 545 23.24 -11.08 -42.25
CA VAL A 545 23.29 -9.90 -43.12
C VAL A 545 22.82 -8.66 -42.36
N LEU A 546 21.72 -8.74 -41.60
CA LEU A 546 21.22 -7.62 -40.80
C LEU A 546 22.22 -7.17 -39.74
N VAL A 547 22.86 -8.13 -39.06
CA VAL A 547 23.92 -7.84 -38.09
C VAL A 547 25.09 -7.16 -38.78
N VAL A 548 25.63 -7.70 -39.88
CA VAL A 548 26.75 -7.08 -40.60
C VAL A 548 26.43 -5.64 -41.05
N LEU A 549 25.22 -5.39 -41.53
CA LEU A 549 24.82 -4.06 -42.01
C LEU A 549 24.58 -3.06 -40.87
N LEU A 550 24.05 -3.50 -39.74
CA LEU A 550 23.52 -2.60 -38.70
C LEU A 550 24.35 -2.57 -37.43
N LEU A 551 25.36 -3.44 -37.27
CA LEU A 551 26.17 -3.52 -36.05
C LEU A 551 26.88 -2.20 -35.72
N GLY A 552 27.37 -1.48 -36.74
CA GLY A 552 28.01 -0.17 -36.57
C GLY A 552 27.04 0.98 -36.29
N HIS A 553 25.72 0.75 -36.30
CA HIS A 553 24.73 1.79 -36.05
C HIS A 553 24.28 1.80 -34.57
N PRO A 554 24.35 2.94 -33.84
CA PRO A 554 24.08 3.01 -32.40
C PRO A 554 22.70 2.47 -31.97
N GLN A 555 21.67 2.79 -32.75
CA GLN A 555 20.28 2.43 -32.51
C GLN A 555 19.83 1.14 -33.24
N TRP A 556 20.21 0.96 -34.51
CA TRP A 556 19.75 -0.15 -35.34
C TRP A 556 20.49 -1.47 -35.09
N LYS A 557 21.65 -1.45 -34.42
CA LYS A 557 22.29 -2.70 -33.96
C LYS A 557 21.35 -3.54 -33.08
N TRP A 558 20.54 -2.88 -32.24
CA TRP A 558 19.60 -3.54 -31.36
C TRP A 558 18.43 -4.17 -32.12
N PHE A 559 18.01 -3.55 -33.23
CA PHE A 559 17.05 -4.14 -34.13
C PHE A 559 17.58 -5.44 -34.75
N ALA A 560 18.82 -5.44 -35.26
CA ALA A 560 19.45 -6.64 -35.81
C ALA A 560 19.60 -7.77 -34.77
N ILE A 561 20.01 -7.43 -33.53
CA ILE A 561 20.11 -8.38 -32.42
C ILE A 561 18.72 -8.95 -32.08
N GLY A 562 17.71 -8.08 -31.97
CA GLY A 562 16.33 -8.48 -31.69
C GLY A 562 15.79 -9.42 -32.76
N SER A 563 15.97 -9.07 -34.04
CA SER A 563 15.57 -9.93 -35.17
C SER A 563 16.26 -11.27 -35.18
N THR A 564 17.54 -11.32 -34.80
CA THR A 564 18.29 -12.58 -34.69
C THR A 564 17.68 -13.51 -33.63
N LEU A 565 17.34 -12.96 -32.46
CA LEU A 565 16.69 -13.72 -31.38
C LEU A 565 15.25 -14.12 -31.73
N GLY A 566 14.54 -13.25 -32.45
CA GLY A 566 13.20 -13.54 -32.97
C GLY A 566 13.22 -14.71 -33.95
N VAL A 567 14.17 -14.72 -34.88
CA VAL A 567 14.36 -15.84 -35.83
C VAL A 567 14.69 -17.12 -35.08
N ALA A 568 15.59 -17.09 -34.10
CA ALA A 568 15.90 -18.27 -33.28
C ALA A 568 14.63 -18.85 -32.61
N SER A 569 13.75 -17.98 -32.12
CA SER A 569 12.48 -18.39 -31.51
C SER A 569 11.54 -19.05 -32.52
N CYS A 570 11.35 -18.43 -33.69
CA CYS A 570 10.51 -18.94 -34.76
C CYS A 570 10.98 -20.34 -35.21
N LEU A 571 12.28 -20.47 -35.49
CA LEU A 571 12.87 -21.74 -35.94
C LEU A 571 12.77 -22.84 -34.87
N ALA A 572 12.92 -22.50 -33.59
CA ALA A 572 12.78 -23.46 -32.50
C ALA A 572 11.34 -24.01 -32.41
N VAL A 573 10.34 -23.13 -32.57
CA VAL A 573 8.93 -23.52 -32.59
C VAL A 573 8.62 -24.36 -33.82
N SER A 574 9.08 -23.95 -35.01
CA SER A 574 8.91 -24.75 -36.24
C SER A 574 9.57 -26.12 -36.12
N ALA A 575 10.77 -26.21 -35.54
CA ALA A 575 11.45 -27.49 -35.33
C ALA A 575 10.65 -28.46 -34.43
N ALA A 576 9.92 -27.91 -33.46
CA ALA A 576 9.13 -28.68 -32.50
C ALA A 576 7.75 -29.08 -33.05
N ILE A 577 7.10 -28.19 -33.82
CA ILE A 577 5.69 -28.33 -34.22
C ILE A 577 5.55 -28.82 -35.65
N ASP A 578 6.18 -28.15 -36.61
CA ASP A 578 6.12 -28.48 -38.04
C ASP A 578 7.43 -28.10 -38.73
N PRO A 579 8.35 -29.07 -38.93
CA PRO A 579 9.68 -28.79 -39.48
C PRO A 579 9.70 -28.76 -41.02
N ALA A 580 8.56 -28.68 -41.70
CA ALA A 580 8.50 -28.77 -43.15
C ALA A 580 9.31 -27.66 -43.84
N LEU A 581 10.24 -28.08 -44.70
CA LEU A 581 11.12 -27.22 -45.51
C LEU A 581 10.99 -27.57 -47.01
N VAL A 582 10.92 -26.56 -47.88
CA VAL A 582 10.64 -26.71 -49.33
C VAL A 582 11.57 -27.70 -50.05
N TRP A 583 12.80 -27.90 -49.57
CA TRP A 583 13.81 -28.80 -50.19
C TRP A 583 14.26 -29.96 -49.31
N LEU A 584 13.90 -29.96 -48.03
CA LEU A 584 14.38 -30.92 -47.03
C LEU A 584 13.25 -31.79 -46.46
N GLY A 585 12.01 -31.59 -46.92
CA GLY A 585 10.84 -32.30 -46.41
C GLY A 585 10.54 -31.92 -44.95
N SER A 586 9.90 -32.83 -44.21
CA SER A 586 9.54 -32.65 -42.80
C SER A 586 10.21 -33.68 -41.87
N ASP A 587 11.24 -34.37 -42.36
CA ASP A 587 11.93 -35.43 -41.65
C ASP A 587 12.92 -34.91 -40.60
N TRP A 588 13.58 -35.82 -39.88
CA TRP A 588 14.59 -35.50 -38.86
C TRP A 588 15.74 -34.62 -39.38
N VAL A 589 16.03 -34.67 -40.68
CA VAL A 589 17.02 -33.81 -41.35
C VAL A 589 16.56 -32.35 -41.34
N ALA A 590 15.28 -32.09 -41.61
CA ALA A 590 14.70 -30.74 -41.58
C ALA A 590 14.65 -30.18 -40.16
N ARG A 591 14.30 -31.01 -39.16
CA ARG A 591 14.39 -30.65 -37.74
C ARG A 591 15.82 -30.31 -37.32
N GLY A 592 16.78 -31.16 -37.69
CA GLY A 592 18.20 -30.94 -37.41
C GLY A 592 18.71 -29.64 -38.02
N PHE A 593 18.31 -29.33 -39.26
CA PHE A 593 18.62 -28.06 -39.92
C PHE A 593 18.10 -26.85 -39.14
N LEU A 594 16.84 -26.89 -38.71
CA LEU A 594 16.23 -25.79 -37.94
C LEU A 594 16.93 -25.59 -36.59
N VAL A 595 17.16 -26.67 -35.83
CA VAL A 595 17.87 -26.61 -34.53
C VAL A 595 19.30 -26.10 -34.69
N ALA A 596 20.03 -26.53 -35.72
CA ALA A 596 21.36 -26.01 -36.01
C ALA A 596 21.33 -24.49 -36.24
N ASN A 597 20.34 -24.00 -36.99
CA ASN A 597 20.18 -22.57 -37.24
C ASN A 597 19.72 -21.78 -35.99
N VAL A 598 18.94 -22.38 -35.09
CA VAL A 598 18.65 -21.78 -33.77
C VAL A 598 19.95 -21.52 -33.02
N LEU A 599 20.83 -22.52 -32.91
CA LEU A 599 22.11 -22.39 -32.21
C LEU A 599 23.01 -21.35 -32.88
N LEU A 600 23.05 -21.31 -34.21
CA LEU A 600 23.81 -20.31 -34.97
C LEU A 600 23.28 -18.89 -34.74
N CYS A 601 21.96 -18.68 -34.71
CA CYS A 601 21.36 -17.39 -34.40
C CYS A 601 21.70 -16.95 -32.95
N LEU A 602 21.64 -17.86 -31.98
CA LEU A 602 22.01 -17.54 -30.59
C LEU A 602 23.50 -17.17 -30.47
N ALA A 603 24.38 -17.90 -31.17
CA ALA A 603 25.81 -17.58 -31.23
C ALA A 603 26.06 -16.21 -31.89
N LEU A 604 25.37 -15.92 -33.00
CA LEU A 604 25.44 -14.64 -33.70
C LEU A 604 24.97 -13.47 -32.82
N ALA A 605 23.84 -13.61 -32.15
CA ALA A 605 23.33 -12.58 -31.24
C ALA A 605 24.33 -12.32 -30.10
N ARG A 606 24.93 -13.37 -29.54
CA ARG A 606 25.97 -13.25 -28.50
C ARG A 606 27.23 -12.53 -29.00
N LEU A 607 27.65 -12.78 -30.24
CA LEU A 607 28.78 -12.08 -30.85
C LEU A 607 28.46 -10.61 -31.08
N ALA A 608 27.26 -10.30 -31.57
CA ALA A 608 26.81 -8.93 -31.84
C ALA A 608 26.63 -8.07 -30.58
N VAL A 609 26.46 -8.69 -29.41
CA VAL A 609 26.31 -7.99 -28.11
C VAL A 609 27.67 -7.60 -27.50
N LYS A 610 28.79 -8.20 -27.91
CA LYS A 610 30.11 -7.90 -27.31
C LYS A 610 30.48 -6.41 -27.49
N PRO A 611 31.01 -5.73 -26.45
CA PRO A 611 31.38 -4.33 -26.53
C PRO A 611 32.55 -4.12 -27.51
N GLU A 612 32.45 -3.08 -28.34
CA GLU A 612 33.57 -2.58 -29.14
C GLU A 612 34.70 -2.15 -28.19
N GLY A 613 35.78 -2.95 -28.12
CA GLY A 613 36.92 -2.68 -27.24
C GLY A 613 37.71 -3.91 -26.79
N ALA A 614 37.22 -5.13 -27.00
CA ALA A 614 37.98 -6.35 -26.71
C ALA A 614 38.61 -6.93 -27.99
N THR A 615 39.62 -6.25 -28.54
CA THR A 615 40.62 -6.93 -29.38
C THR A 615 41.59 -7.67 -28.48
N THR A 616 41.91 -8.90 -28.90
CA THR A 616 42.98 -9.82 -28.45
C THR A 616 44.17 -9.19 -27.74
#